data_AF-A0A5N5M6Z0-F1
#
_entry.id   AF-A0A5N5M6Z0-F1
#
_cell.length_a   1.000
_cell.length_b   1.000
_cell.length_c   1.000
_cell.angle_alpha   90.00
_cell.angle_beta   90.00
_cell.angle_gamma   90.00
#
_symmetry.space_group_name_H-M   'P 1'
#
loop_
_entity.id
_entity.type
_entity.pdbx_description
1 polymer ?
#
loop_
_entity_poly.entity_id
_entity_poly.type
_entity_poly.pdbx_seq_one_letter_code
_entity_poly.pdbx_strand_id
1 'polypeptide(L)'
;MPSILPLRGASNLQAWRSALLLALDIRGIADYVLKEDFPKEQRIMSYCSLAILNSTTQIHQRLWESDFDISNLLRKDPKEFFDHVIDTVSADGVIVGDLLHEFQTISPLDTPCLHAFQARVDYVRRRVAQLGCSISETGAVSSVVRNLGDYDEDWHHTLAAAIPFSWTHLMDLIEEVGTEEDCDAVNRHWRDLIEQAAGQE
;
A
#
# COMPACT_ATOMS: atom_id res chain seq x y z
N MET A 1 -6.21 -20.79 10.21
CA MET A 1 -7.16 -20.35 9.16
C MET A 1 -6.42 -19.41 8.23
N PRO A 2 -6.63 -19.47 6.90
CA PRO A 2 -6.05 -18.46 6.04
C PRO A 2 -6.61 -17.08 6.43
N SER A 3 -5.70 -16.12 6.55
CA SER A 3 -6.05 -14.73 6.81
C SER A 3 -6.61 -14.12 5.54
N ILE A 4 -7.77 -13.45 5.63
CA ILE A 4 -8.28 -12.66 4.51
C ILE A 4 -7.42 -11.40 4.46
N LEU A 5 -6.73 -11.19 3.35
CA LEU A 5 -5.94 -9.98 3.12
C LEU A 5 -6.86 -8.75 3.17
N PRO A 6 -6.44 -7.59 3.68
CA PRO A 6 -7.22 -6.36 3.54
C PRO A 6 -7.27 -5.90 2.08
N LEU A 7 -8.46 -5.54 1.57
CA LEU A 7 -8.63 -4.93 0.26
C LEU A 7 -8.19 -3.47 0.33
N ARG A 8 -7.22 -3.10 -0.51
CA ARG A 8 -6.62 -1.76 -0.55
C ARG A 8 -7.03 -0.99 -1.80
N GLY A 9 -7.20 -1.72 -2.90
CA GLY A 9 -7.65 -1.17 -4.17
C GLY A 9 -7.44 -2.12 -5.32
N ALA A 10 -7.37 -1.57 -6.54
CA ALA A 10 -7.27 -2.35 -7.76
C ALA A 10 -5.96 -3.17 -7.79
N SER A 11 -4.89 -2.65 -7.17
CA SER A 11 -3.57 -3.31 -7.16
C SER A 11 -3.59 -4.69 -6.49
N ASN A 12 -4.45 -4.89 -5.49
CA ASN A 12 -4.52 -6.15 -4.73
C ASN A 12 -5.88 -6.85 -4.80
N LEU A 13 -6.78 -6.38 -5.67
CA LEU A 13 -8.14 -6.90 -5.82
C LEU A 13 -8.15 -8.41 -6.10
N GLN A 14 -7.30 -8.89 -7.01
CA GLN A 14 -7.26 -10.30 -7.37
C GLN A 14 -6.71 -11.19 -6.24
N ALA A 15 -5.68 -10.71 -5.54
CA ALA A 15 -5.11 -11.41 -4.38
C ALA A 15 -6.12 -11.46 -3.23
N TRP A 16 -6.80 -10.35 -2.95
CA TRP A 16 -7.89 -10.26 -1.99
C TRP A 16 -9.02 -11.25 -2.32
N ARG A 17 -9.51 -11.23 -3.56
CA ARG A 17 -10.57 -12.14 -4.04
C ARG A 17 -10.19 -13.60 -3.82
N SER A 18 -8.99 -13.97 -4.21
CA SER A 18 -8.50 -15.35 -4.07
C SER A 18 -8.41 -15.78 -2.61
N ALA A 19 -7.87 -14.91 -1.74
CA ALA A 19 -7.76 -15.18 -0.30
C ALA A 19 -9.13 -15.30 0.38
N LEU A 20 -10.08 -14.42 0.03
CA LEU A 20 -11.44 -14.45 0.55
C LEU A 20 -12.16 -15.74 0.13
N LEU A 21 -12.13 -16.08 -1.17
CA LEU A 21 -12.79 -17.27 -1.68
C LEU A 21 -12.20 -18.54 -1.06
N LEU A 22 -10.88 -18.63 -0.89
CA LEU A 22 -10.24 -19.75 -0.19
C LEU A 22 -10.70 -19.84 1.28
N ALA A 23 -10.80 -18.71 1.98
CA ALA A 23 -11.26 -18.69 3.37
C ALA A 23 -12.73 -19.13 3.52
N LEU A 24 -13.58 -18.78 2.56
CA LEU A 24 -14.97 -19.22 2.50
C LEU A 24 -15.09 -20.70 2.08
N ASP A 25 -14.25 -21.15 1.15
CA ASP A 25 -14.26 -22.52 0.63
C ASP A 25 -13.86 -23.55 1.71
N ILE A 26 -12.88 -23.22 2.55
CA ILE A 26 -12.51 -24.05 3.72
C ILE A 26 -13.70 -24.27 4.67
N ARG A 27 -14.65 -23.35 4.69
CA ARG A 27 -15.88 -23.43 5.49
C ARG A 27 -17.06 -24.03 4.72
N GLY A 28 -16.88 -24.38 3.45
CA GLY A 28 -17.92 -24.91 2.56
C GLY A 28 -18.97 -23.86 2.17
N ILE A 29 -18.63 -22.57 2.20
CA ILE A 29 -19.60 -21.47 2.01
C ILE A 29 -19.21 -20.53 0.86
N ALA A 30 -18.22 -20.86 0.04
CA ALA A 30 -17.83 -20.04 -1.13
C ALA A 30 -18.99 -19.83 -2.11
N ASP A 31 -19.88 -20.82 -2.23
CA ASP A 31 -21.07 -20.74 -3.10
C ASP A 31 -22.00 -19.57 -2.76
N TYR A 32 -22.00 -19.07 -1.51
CA TYR A 32 -22.82 -17.93 -1.11
C TYR A 32 -22.47 -16.63 -1.85
N VAL A 33 -21.22 -16.50 -2.30
CA VAL A 33 -20.73 -15.32 -3.04
C VAL A 33 -20.48 -15.61 -4.52
N LEU A 34 -20.49 -16.88 -4.94
CA LEU A 34 -20.23 -17.30 -6.32
C LEU A 34 -21.48 -17.61 -7.13
N LYS A 35 -22.55 -18.11 -6.50
CA LYS A 35 -23.78 -18.57 -7.18
C LYS A 35 -24.94 -17.60 -6.94
N GLU A 36 -25.70 -17.33 -8.00
CA GLU A 36 -26.94 -16.54 -7.94
C GLU A 36 -28.07 -17.37 -7.33
N ASP A 37 -28.41 -18.50 -7.94
CA ASP A 37 -29.49 -19.38 -7.49
C ASP A 37 -28.97 -20.44 -6.49
N PHE A 38 -28.66 -20.01 -5.28
CA PHE A 38 -28.22 -20.89 -4.19
C PHE A 38 -29.14 -20.77 -2.97
N PRO A 39 -29.54 -21.88 -2.31
CA PRO A 39 -30.33 -21.82 -1.09
C PRO A 39 -29.49 -21.21 0.04
N LYS A 40 -29.83 -19.98 0.44
CA LYS A 40 -29.04 -19.20 1.40
C LYS A 40 -29.66 -19.21 2.79
N GLU A 41 -28.91 -19.68 3.77
CA GLU A 41 -29.26 -19.56 5.18
C GLU A 41 -28.86 -18.19 5.72
N GLN A 42 -29.80 -17.52 6.40
CA GLN A 42 -29.60 -16.17 6.94
C GLN A 42 -28.35 -16.03 7.81
N ARG A 43 -28.04 -17.05 8.63
CA ARG A 43 -26.86 -17.02 9.50
C ARG A 43 -25.56 -17.03 8.70
N ILE A 44 -25.51 -17.80 7.62
CA ILE A 44 -24.32 -17.90 6.76
C ILE A 44 -24.21 -16.66 5.88
N MET A 45 -25.32 -16.12 5.37
CA MET A 45 -25.34 -14.83 4.67
C MET A 45 -24.72 -13.73 5.52
N SER A 46 -25.20 -13.55 6.76
CA SER A 46 -24.65 -12.56 7.69
C SER A 46 -23.15 -12.77 7.93
N TYR A 47 -22.71 -14.03 8.06
CA TYR A 47 -21.29 -14.34 8.24
C TYR A 47 -20.45 -13.95 7.02
N CYS A 48 -20.89 -14.30 5.80
CA CYS A 48 -20.21 -13.93 4.56
C CYS A 48 -20.15 -12.40 4.38
N SER A 49 -21.27 -11.71 4.58
CA SER A 49 -21.33 -10.25 4.48
C SER A 49 -20.39 -9.56 5.47
N LEU A 50 -20.29 -10.06 6.71
CA LEU A 50 -19.34 -9.56 7.70
C LEU A 50 -17.88 -9.87 7.34
N ALA A 51 -17.60 -11.05 6.78
CA ALA A 51 -16.26 -11.41 6.33
C ALA A 51 -15.79 -10.48 5.21
N ILE A 52 -16.66 -10.20 4.23
CA ILE A 52 -16.39 -9.23 3.17
C ILE A 52 -16.18 -7.84 3.80
N LEU A 53 -17.13 -7.35 4.60
CA LEU A 53 -17.08 -6.01 5.19
C LEU A 53 -15.81 -5.77 6.01
N ASN A 54 -15.40 -6.72 6.84
CA ASN A 54 -14.20 -6.59 7.67
C ASN A 54 -12.92 -6.56 6.82
N SER A 55 -12.92 -7.22 5.66
CA SER A 55 -11.79 -7.22 4.75
C SER A 55 -11.71 -5.97 3.87
N THR A 56 -12.75 -5.15 3.81
CA THR A 56 -12.83 -3.94 2.98
C THR A 56 -12.70 -2.64 3.75
N THR A 57 -12.24 -2.67 5.00
CA THR A 57 -12.15 -1.49 5.89
C THR A 57 -11.44 -0.29 5.27
N GLN A 58 -10.39 -0.50 4.47
CA GLN A 58 -9.63 0.59 3.85
C GLN A 58 -10.37 1.28 2.69
N ILE A 59 -11.46 0.69 2.20
CA ILE A 59 -12.28 1.25 1.13
C ILE A 59 -13.71 1.55 1.58
N HIS A 60 -13.99 1.47 2.89
CA HIS A 60 -15.32 1.70 3.47
C HIS A 60 -15.91 3.03 3.01
N GLN A 61 -15.18 4.13 3.12
CA GLN A 61 -15.72 5.44 2.71
C GLN A 61 -16.30 5.42 1.28
N ARG A 62 -15.62 4.79 0.32
CA ARG A 62 -16.11 4.67 -1.06
C ARG A 62 -17.31 3.75 -1.20
N LEU A 63 -17.31 2.62 -0.48
CA LEU A 63 -18.48 1.75 -0.43
C LEU A 63 -19.70 2.47 0.13
N TRP A 64 -19.52 3.41 1.08
CA TRP A 64 -20.60 4.24 1.64
C TRP A 64 -21.01 5.41 0.74
N GLU A 65 -20.12 5.92 -0.10
CA GLU A 65 -20.42 6.96 -1.09
C GLU A 65 -21.13 6.39 -2.33
N SER A 66 -21.16 5.06 -2.49
CA SER A 66 -21.94 4.38 -3.52
C SER A 66 -23.43 4.26 -3.17
N ASP A 67 -24.28 4.04 -4.17
CA ASP A 67 -25.73 3.84 -3.98
C ASP A 67 -26.10 2.50 -3.28
N PHE A 68 -25.12 1.73 -2.81
CA PHE A 68 -25.37 0.45 -2.15
C PHE A 68 -25.83 0.64 -0.70
N ASP A 69 -27.08 0.26 -0.40
CA ASP A 69 -27.60 0.31 0.98
C ASP A 69 -26.91 -0.73 1.90
N ILE A 70 -25.90 -0.26 2.66
CA ILE A 70 -25.15 -1.01 3.68
C ILE A 70 -25.97 -1.21 4.97
N SER A 71 -26.98 -0.38 5.22
CA SER A 71 -27.78 -0.44 6.47
C SER A 71 -28.50 -1.77 6.63
N ASN A 72 -28.85 -2.41 5.51
CA ASN A 72 -29.46 -3.74 5.47
C ASN A 72 -28.49 -4.85 5.03
N LEU A 73 -27.17 -4.61 5.06
CA LEU A 73 -26.15 -5.52 4.53
C LEU A 73 -26.29 -6.97 5.02
N LEU A 74 -26.62 -7.17 6.30
CA LEU A 74 -26.74 -8.51 6.88
C LEU A 74 -27.94 -9.30 6.34
N ARG A 75 -28.94 -8.62 5.76
CA ARG A 75 -30.15 -9.23 5.18
C ARG A 75 -30.10 -9.33 3.65
N LYS A 76 -29.10 -8.71 3.03
CA LYS A 76 -28.88 -8.77 1.59
C LYS A 76 -28.08 -10.00 1.21
N ASP A 77 -28.16 -10.35 -0.06
CA ASP A 77 -27.35 -11.40 -0.63
C ASP A 77 -25.86 -11.04 -0.53
N PRO A 78 -25.00 -11.86 0.10
CA PRO A 78 -23.57 -11.58 0.16
C PRO A 78 -22.89 -11.56 -1.21
N LYS A 79 -23.48 -12.21 -2.24
CA LYS A 79 -23.01 -12.09 -3.63
C LYS A 79 -23.17 -10.69 -4.16
N GLU A 80 -24.33 -10.05 -3.96
CA GLU A 80 -24.56 -8.66 -4.40
C GLU A 80 -23.53 -7.71 -3.77
N PHE A 81 -23.23 -7.89 -2.47
CA PHE A 81 -22.21 -7.09 -1.81
C PHE A 81 -20.80 -7.39 -2.33
N PHE A 82 -20.48 -8.66 -2.56
CA PHE A 82 -19.20 -9.07 -3.12
C PHE A 82 -18.99 -8.47 -4.51
N ASP A 83 -19.97 -8.57 -5.41
CA ASP A 83 -19.91 -8.02 -6.75
C ASP A 83 -19.81 -6.49 -6.71
N HIS A 84 -20.60 -5.84 -5.85
CA HIS A 84 -20.52 -4.39 -5.64
C HIS A 84 -19.11 -3.92 -5.22
N VAL A 85 -18.45 -4.66 -4.34
CA VAL A 85 -17.05 -4.39 -3.96
C VAL A 85 -16.12 -4.51 -5.17
N ILE A 86 -16.26 -5.57 -5.97
CA ILE A 86 -15.45 -5.76 -7.18
C ILE A 86 -15.66 -4.60 -8.14
N ASP A 87 -16.90 -4.22 -8.40
CA ASP A 87 -17.26 -3.16 -9.34
C ASP A 87 -16.77 -1.80 -8.87
N THR A 88 -17.00 -1.46 -7.60
CA THR A 88 -16.52 -0.20 -6.99
C THR A 88 -15.00 -0.07 -7.11
N VAL A 89 -14.27 -1.15 -6.86
CA VAL A 89 -12.80 -1.12 -6.94
C VAL A 89 -12.28 -1.15 -8.38
N SER A 90 -13.01 -1.77 -9.30
CA SER A 90 -12.63 -1.86 -10.71
C SER A 90 -12.95 -0.60 -11.52
N ALA A 91 -13.99 0.14 -11.14
CA ALA A 91 -14.44 1.33 -11.86
C ALA A 91 -13.55 2.56 -11.63
N ASP A 92 -12.94 2.71 -10.45
CA ASP A 92 -12.16 3.89 -10.09
C ASP A 92 -10.65 3.64 -10.16
N GLY A 93 -10.04 4.24 -11.17
CA GLY A 93 -8.59 4.32 -11.33
C GLY A 93 -7.93 4.97 -10.11
N VAL A 94 -7.15 4.17 -9.37
CA VAL A 94 -6.33 4.51 -8.20
C VAL A 94 -7.15 4.76 -6.91
N ILE A 95 -6.98 3.85 -5.95
CA ILE A 95 -7.58 3.94 -4.60
C ILE A 95 -6.55 4.48 -3.60
N VAL A 96 -6.98 5.22 -2.59
CA VAL A 96 -6.10 5.72 -1.51
C VAL A 96 -5.26 4.60 -0.90
N GLY A 97 -5.83 3.41 -0.69
CA GLY A 97 -5.10 2.26 -0.17
C GLY A 97 -3.95 1.81 -1.09
N ASP A 98 -4.12 1.88 -2.41
CA ASP A 98 -3.05 1.58 -3.36
C ASP A 98 -1.92 2.62 -3.26
N LEU A 99 -2.28 3.90 -3.17
CA LEU A 99 -1.29 4.98 -3.02
C LEU A 99 -0.58 4.95 -1.67
N LEU A 100 -1.28 4.65 -0.58
CA LEU A 100 -0.67 4.49 0.74
C LEU A 100 0.28 3.30 0.77
N HIS A 101 -0.11 2.19 0.12
CA HIS A 101 0.77 1.05 -0.01
C HIS A 101 2.00 1.40 -0.83
N GLU A 102 1.82 2.03 -2.00
CA GLU A 102 2.91 2.49 -2.83
C GLU A 102 3.85 3.42 -2.05
N PHE A 103 3.32 4.41 -1.33
CA PHE A 103 4.11 5.32 -0.50
C PHE A 103 4.96 4.57 0.53
N GLN A 104 4.43 3.49 1.11
CA GLN A 104 5.12 2.69 2.11
C GLN A 104 6.17 1.75 1.51
N THR A 105 6.09 1.42 0.22
CA THR A 105 6.94 0.39 -0.39
C THR A 105 7.76 0.88 -1.57
N ILE A 106 7.64 2.14 -1.94
CA ILE A 106 8.45 2.74 -2.99
C ILE A 106 9.92 2.62 -2.62
N SER A 107 10.69 1.91 -3.43
CA SER A 107 12.13 1.76 -3.26
C SER A 107 12.89 2.75 -4.15
N PRO A 108 13.98 3.37 -3.66
CA PRO A 108 14.87 4.14 -4.53
C PRO A 108 15.44 3.31 -5.67
N LEU A 109 15.65 2.00 -5.45
CA LEU A 109 16.18 1.06 -6.45
C LEU A 109 15.22 0.82 -7.62
N ASP A 110 13.93 1.05 -7.44
CA ASP A 110 12.92 0.95 -8.51
C ASP A 110 12.86 2.23 -9.37
N THR A 111 13.69 3.22 -9.08
CA THR A 111 13.72 4.52 -9.76
C THR A 111 15.08 4.79 -10.41
N PRO A 112 15.15 5.63 -11.46
CA PRO A 112 16.41 5.90 -12.14
C PRO A 112 17.49 6.60 -11.30
N CYS A 113 17.10 7.37 -10.27
CA CYS A 113 17.99 8.12 -9.38
C CYS A 113 17.24 8.62 -8.13
N LEU A 114 17.94 9.11 -7.11
CA LEU A 114 17.32 9.62 -5.88
C LEU A 114 16.38 10.81 -6.12
N HIS A 115 16.67 11.64 -7.12
CA HIS A 115 15.76 12.73 -7.51
C HIS A 115 14.42 12.20 -8.04
N ALA A 116 14.44 11.12 -8.84
CA ALA A 116 13.22 10.49 -9.34
C ALA A 116 12.44 9.80 -8.22
N PHE A 117 13.14 9.18 -7.27
CA PHE A 117 12.55 8.65 -6.03
C PHE A 117 11.83 9.76 -5.24
N GLN A 118 12.52 10.85 -4.92
CA GLN A 118 11.97 12.00 -4.21
C GLN A 118 10.71 12.54 -4.90
N ALA A 119 10.78 12.78 -6.22
CA ALA A 119 9.66 13.27 -7.00
C ALA A 119 8.44 12.34 -6.95
N ARG A 120 8.67 11.01 -6.99
CA ARG A 120 7.60 10.02 -6.91
C ARG A 120 6.98 9.97 -5.52
N VAL A 121 7.81 9.96 -4.47
CA VAL A 121 7.37 10.01 -3.07
C VAL A 121 6.49 11.25 -2.82
N ASP A 122 6.92 12.43 -3.26
CA ASP A 122 6.16 13.68 -3.13
C ASP A 122 4.85 13.64 -3.92
N TYR A 123 4.88 13.09 -5.14
CA TYR A 123 3.68 12.91 -5.96
C TYR A 123 2.65 12.04 -5.23
N VAL A 124 3.05 10.87 -4.73
CA VAL A 124 2.15 9.93 -4.05
C VAL A 124 1.58 10.57 -2.79
N ARG A 125 2.42 11.21 -1.96
CA ARG A 125 1.98 11.91 -0.74
C ARG A 125 0.95 13.00 -1.04
N ARG A 126 1.20 13.82 -2.06
CA ARG A 126 0.28 14.87 -2.51
C ARG A 126 -1.04 14.29 -3.01
N ARG A 127 -0.97 13.18 -3.76
CA ARG A 127 -2.16 12.52 -4.31
C ARG A 127 -3.03 11.92 -3.21
N VAL A 128 -2.42 11.32 -2.19
CA VAL A 128 -3.11 10.81 -0.99
C VAL A 128 -3.84 11.94 -0.26
N ALA A 129 -3.17 13.09 -0.07
CA ALA A 129 -3.77 14.28 0.53
C ALA A 129 -4.95 14.85 -0.28
N GLN A 130 -4.85 14.89 -1.62
CA GLN A 130 -5.94 15.32 -2.50
C GLN A 130 -7.19 14.43 -2.40
N LEU A 131 -7.00 13.15 -2.05
CA LEU A 131 -8.09 12.20 -1.84
C LEU A 131 -8.65 12.23 -0.40
N GLY A 132 -8.29 13.25 0.39
CA GLY A 132 -8.85 13.47 1.73
C GLY A 132 -8.18 12.66 2.84
N CYS A 133 -7.09 11.97 2.57
CA CYS A 133 -6.30 11.26 3.58
C CYS A 133 -4.94 11.95 3.75
N SER A 134 -4.66 12.50 4.92
CA SER A 134 -3.34 13.06 5.22
C SER A 134 -2.44 12.01 5.87
N ILE A 135 -1.24 11.82 5.33
CA ILE A 135 -0.18 11.08 6.01
C ILE A 135 0.44 12.02 7.03
N SER A 136 0.52 11.59 8.29
CA SER A 136 1.19 12.38 9.33
C SER A 136 2.65 12.61 8.94
N GLU A 137 3.21 13.78 9.29
CA GLU A 137 4.58 14.11 8.93
C GLU A 137 5.58 13.09 9.47
N THR A 138 5.44 12.70 10.73
CA THR A 138 6.24 11.63 11.35
C THR A 138 6.12 10.31 10.58
N GLY A 139 4.90 9.91 10.21
CA GLY A 139 4.68 8.68 9.45
C GLY A 139 5.28 8.73 8.04
N ALA A 140 5.25 9.91 7.42
CA ALA A 140 5.84 10.16 6.11
C ALA A 140 7.37 10.03 6.17
N VAL A 141 8.01 10.73 7.11
CA VAL A 141 9.47 10.69 7.32
C VAL A 141 9.93 9.27 7.64
N SER A 142 9.29 8.59 8.61
CA SER A 142 9.67 7.22 8.96
C SER A 142 9.53 6.23 7.81
N SER A 143 8.52 6.40 6.94
CA SER A 143 8.34 5.51 5.78
C SER A 143 9.47 5.71 4.76
N VAL A 144 9.80 6.95 4.44
CA VAL A 144 10.87 7.26 3.47
C VAL A 144 12.23 6.82 4.01
N VAL A 145 12.56 7.14 5.27
CA VAL A 145 13.82 6.70 5.90
C VAL A 145 13.94 5.19 5.91
N ARG A 146 12.85 4.46 6.18
CA ARG A 146 12.85 2.99 6.09
C ARG A 146 13.15 2.52 4.67
N ASN A 147 12.52 3.10 3.65
CA ASN A 147 12.69 2.67 2.26
C ASN A 147 14.09 2.99 1.73
N LEU A 148 14.77 4.02 2.28
CA LEU A 148 16.17 4.30 2.01
C LEU A 148 17.13 3.21 2.55
N GLY A 149 16.69 2.40 3.53
CA GLY A 149 17.50 1.30 4.07
C GLY A 149 17.84 0.23 3.04
N ASP A 150 17.00 0.04 2.03
CA ASP A 150 17.29 -0.88 0.93
C ASP A 150 18.31 -0.29 -0.07
N TYR A 151 18.52 1.03 -0.05
CA TYR A 151 19.42 1.75 -0.95
C TYR A 151 20.82 1.94 -0.34
N ASP A 152 20.88 2.40 0.91
CA ASP A 152 22.12 2.63 1.65
C ASP A 152 21.87 2.42 3.15
N GLU A 153 22.45 1.34 3.69
CA GLU A 153 22.26 0.92 5.09
C GLU A 153 22.89 1.91 6.08
N ASP A 154 24.05 2.48 5.76
CA ASP A 154 24.78 3.43 6.62
C ASP A 154 24.07 4.78 6.67
N TRP A 155 23.57 5.25 5.52
CA TRP A 155 22.75 6.45 5.44
C TRP A 155 21.43 6.26 6.18
N HIS A 156 20.79 5.10 6.05
CA HIS A 156 19.60 4.75 6.80
C HIS A 156 19.83 4.80 8.31
N HIS A 157 20.91 4.20 8.82
CA HIS A 157 21.24 4.23 10.24
C HIS A 157 21.43 5.66 10.77
N THR A 158 22.09 6.50 9.97
CA THR A 158 22.32 7.91 10.30
C THR A 158 21.00 8.69 10.37
N LEU A 159 20.14 8.54 9.35
CA LEU A 159 18.84 9.19 9.30
C LEU A 159 17.91 8.66 10.40
N ALA A 160 17.88 7.35 10.65
CA ALA A 160 17.04 6.74 11.67
C ALA A 160 17.40 7.24 13.08
N ALA A 161 18.69 7.45 13.36
CA ALA A 161 19.16 8.01 14.63
C ALA A 161 18.81 9.49 14.83
N ALA A 162 18.57 10.23 13.75
CA ALA A 162 18.25 11.65 13.79
C ALA A 162 16.75 11.95 13.94
N ILE A 163 15.86 10.94 13.79
CA ILE A 163 14.40 11.14 13.90
C ILE A 163 14.03 11.62 15.33
N PRO A 164 13.20 12.68 15.47
CA PRO A 164 12.41 13.34 14.43
C PRO A 164 13.07 14.59 13.80
N PHE A 165 12.98 14.69 12.47
CA PHE A 165 13.20 15.92 11.71
C PHE A 165 12.07 16.13 10.69
N SER A 166 11.93 17.34 10.16
CA SER A 166 10.80 17.72 9.30
C SER A 166 10.88 17.04 7.93
N TRP A 167 9.73 16.96 7.24
CA TRP A 167 9.68 16.48 5.87
C TRP A 167 10.62 17.26 4.95
N THR A 168 10.58 18.59 5.04
CA THR A 168 11.43 19.47 4.22
C THR A 168 12.89 19.14 4.43
N HIS A 169 13.33 18.97 5.68
CA HIS A 169 14.73 18.63 5.97
C HIS A 169 15.15 17.27 5.37
N LEU A 170 14.28 16.26 5.43
CA LEU A 170 14.56 14.96 4.79
C LEU A 170 14.69 15.09 3.28
N MET A 171 13.79 15.84 2.64
CA MET A 171 13.80 16.04 1.20
C MET A 171 15.01 16.84 0.74
N ASP A 172 15.41 17.86 1.50
CA ASP A 172 16.63 18.65 1.22
C ASP A 172 17.88 17.75 1.30
N LEU A 173 17.97 16.87 2.29
CA LEU A 173 19.09 15.89 2.40
C LEU A 173 19.12 14.92 1.22
N ILE A 174 17.96 14.41 0.77
CA ILE A 174 17.89 13.53 -0.40
C ILE A 174 18.31 14.29 -1.66
N GLU A 175 17.93 15.56 -1.79
CA GLU A 175 18.32 16.42 -2.92
C GLU A 175 19.82 16.75 -2.90
N GLU A 176 20.41 17.05 -1.74
CA GLU A 176 21.86 17.25 -1.59
C GLU A 176 22.64 16.01 -2.03
N VAL A 177 22.23 14.82 -1.60
CA VAL A 177 22.86 13.55 -2.02
C VAL A 177 22.61 13.25 -3.50
N GLY A 178 21.40 13.50 -3.99
CA GLY A 178 21.01 13.23 -5.39
C GLY A 178 21.57 14.24 -6.40
N THR A 179 22.05 15.40 -5.97
CA THR A 179 22.68 16.41 -6.82
C THR A 179 24.18 16.20 -6.96
N GLU A 180 24.82 15.44 -6.07
CA GLU A 180 26.27 15.31 -6.07
C GLU A 180 26.83 14.39 -7.17
N GLU A 181 26.22 13.28 -7.62
CA GLU A 181 26.82 12.47 -8.72
C GLU A 181 25.92 11.33 -9.29
N ASP A 182 24.59 11.49 -9.34
CA ASP A 182 23.67 10.34 -9.23
C ASP A 182 23.19 9.64 -10.52
N CYS A 183 24.00 9.60 -11.60
CA CYS A 183 23.71 8.70 -12.73
C CYS A 183 24.86 7.76 -13.13
N ASP A 184 26.14 8.09 -12.90
CA ASP A 184 27.27 7.26 -13.42
C ASP A 184 28.61 7.35 -12.65
N ALA A 185 28.76 8.14 -11.58
CA ALA A 185 30.07 8.49 -11.02
C ALA A 185 30.34 7.99 -9.58
N VAL A 186 29.34 8.04 -8.69
CA VAL A 186 29.45 7.58 -7.28
C VAL A 186 29.97 6.14 -7.15
N ASN A 187 29.61 5.28 -8.10
CA ASN A 187 29.98 3.87 -8.10
C ASN A 187 31.48 3.61 -8.35
N ARG A 188 32.24 4.60 -8.85
CA ARG A 188 33.70 4.50 -9.06
C ARG A 188 34.47 5.14 -7.91
N HIS A 189 34.05 6.30 -7.45
CA HIS A 189 34.75 7.03 -6.39
C HIS A 189 34.77 6.27 -5.05
N TRP A 190 33.64 5.66 -4.67
CA TRP A 190 33.59 4.86 -3.45
C TRP A 190 34.29 3.50 -3.59
N ARG A 191 34.35 2.94 -4.79
CA ARG A 191 35.13 1.71 -5.07
C ARG A 191 36.63 1.98 -4.93
N ASP A 192 37.11 3.12 -5.42
CA ASP A 192 38.50 3.55 -5.28
C ASP A 192 38.87 3.86 -3.81
N LEU A 193 37.95 4.44 -3.02
CA LEU A 193 38.16 4.70 -1.60
C LEU A 193 38.17 3.43 -0.74
N ILE A 194 37.34 2.44 -1.08
CA ILE A 194 37.31 1.14 -0.41
C ILE A 194 38.55 0.30 -0.77
N GLU A 195 39.02 0.33 -2.02
CA GLU A 195 40.26 -0.35 -2.44
C GLU A 195 41.52 0.30 -1.83
N GLN A 196 41.54 1.62 -1.65
CA GLN A 196 42.64 2.31 -0.95
C GLN A 196 42.66 2.02 0.56
N ALA A 197 41.50 1.84 1.19
CA ALA A 197 41.40 1.45 2.60
C ALA A 197 41.77 -0.03 2.83
N ALA A 198 41.53 -0.91 1.85
CA ALA A 198 41.88 -2.34 1.93
C ALA A 198 43.34 -2.65 1.56
N GLY A 199 44.07 -1.70 0.98
CA GLY A 199 45.48 -1.85 0.57
C GLY A 199 46.53 -1.35 1.59
N GLN A 200 46.12 -0.99 2.80
CA GLN A 200 47.02 -0.49 3.88
C GLN A 200 47.14 -1.44 5.09
N GLU A 201 46.97 -2.76 4.90
CA GLU A 201 47.45 -3.78 5.86
C GLU A 201 48.83 -4.34 5.46
#